data_AF-A0ABD6CKF4-F1
#
_entry.id   AF-A0ABD6CKF4-F1
#
_cell.length_a   1.000
_cell.length_b   1.000
_cell.length_c   1.000
_cell.angle_alpha   90.00
_cell.angle_beta   90.00
_cell.angle_gamma   90.00
#
_symmetry.space_group_name_H-M   'P 1'
#
loop_
_entity.id
_entity.type
_entity.pdbx_description
1 polymer ?
#
loop_
_entity_poly.entity_id
_entity_poly.type
_entity_poly.pdbx_seq_one_letter_code
_entity_poly.pdbx_strand_id
1 'polypeptide(L)'
;MTADLIERIESATEGDVVRVTLAAGSATVGGVELESPIVTRVSAVSEETVDAREKDVDIDGIVDRRIVHLAPLRDDDRHDAYVLETRSPVVGEETLLPLRARPRSGCGPAEDLEALPEIGEVEAVEIRS
;
A
#
# COMPACT_ATOMS: atom_id res chain seq x y z
N MET A 1 0.95 -15.71 -9.00
CA MET A 1 1.26 -15.38 -7.59
C MET A 1 1.10 -13.89 -7.37
N THR A 2 1.93 -13.02 -7.93
CA THR A 2 1.73 -11.55 -7.81
C THR A 2 0.43 -11.07 -8.47
N ALA A 3 0.08 -11.59 -9.66
CA ALA A 3 -1.18 -11.26 -10.33
C ALA A 3 -2.43 -11.60 -9.47
N ASP A 4 -2.44 -12.77 -8.82
CA ASP A 4 -3.54 -13.16 -7.92
C ASP A 4 -3.66 -12.23 -6.69
N LEU A 5 -2.54 -11.66 -6.22
CA LEU A 5 -2.55 -10.66 -5.15
C LEU A 5 -3.11 -9.33 -5.63
N ILE A 6 -2.69 -8.90 -6.83
CA ILE A 6 -3.15 -7.65 -7.44
C ILE A 6 -4.67 -7.72 -7.65
N GLU A 7 -5.19 -8.77 -8.31
CA GLU A 7 -6.63 -8.96 -8.49
C GLU A 7 -7.39 -8.91 -7.14
N ARG A 8 -6.80 -9.48 -6.08
CA ARG A 8 -7.42 -9.42 -4.75
C ARG A 8 -7.45 -7.99 -4.22
N ILE A 9 -6.32 -7.26 -4.28
CA ILE A 9 -6.24 -5.85 -3.84
C ILE A 9 -7.19 -4.95 -4.65
N GLU A 10 -7.37 -5.23 -5.94
CA GLU A 10 -8.33 -4.54 -6.80
C GLU A 10 -9.78 -4.72 -6.36
N SER A 11 -10.10 -5.85 -5.73
CA SER A 11 -11.43 -6.07 -5.15
C SER A 11 -11.66 -5.37 -3.81
N ALA A 12 -10.62 -4.80 -3.18
CA ALA A 12 -10.73 -4.16 -1.87
C ALA A 12 -11.58 -2.89 -1.91
N THR A 13 -12.48 -2.74 -0.94
CA THR A 13 -13.36 -1.59 -0.76
C THR A 13 -13.27 -1.02 0.65
N GLU A 14 -13.67 0.24 0.83
CA GLU A 14 -13.66 0.89 2.14
C GLU A 14 -14.49 0.10 3.17
N GLY A 15 -13.91 -0.15 4.34
CA GLY A 15 -14.53 -0.93 5.42
C GLY A 15 -14.15 -2.40 5.45
N ASP A 16 -13.63 -2.97 4.36
CA ASP A 16 -13.21 -4.37 4.32
C ASP A 16 -12.09 -4.65 5.34
N VAL A 17 -12.10 -5.84 5.92
CA VAL A 17 -11.00 -6.35 6.74
C VAL A 17 -9.94 -6.95 5.81
N VAL A 18 -8.71 -6.45 5.93
CA VAL A 18 -7.56 -6.90 5.17
C VAL A 18 -6.57 -7.59 6.10
N ARG A 19 -6.08 -8.74 5.67
CA ARG A 19 -4.97 -9.46 6.30
C ARG A 19 -3.79 -9.52 5.34
N VAL A 20 -2.72 -8.83 5.70
CA VAL A 20 -1.48 -8.73 4.93
C VAL A 20 -0.42 -9.62 5.57
N THR A 21 0.02 -10.65 4.86
CA THR A 21 1.16 -11.48 5.22
C THR A 21 2.39 -10.90 4.55
N LEU A 22 3.34 -10.46 5.37
CA LEU A 22 4.65 -10.01 4.90
C LEU A 22 5.53 -11.23 4.61
N ALA A 23 6.44 -11.10 3.65
CA ALA A 23 7.46 -12.11 3.36
C ALA A 23 8.40 -12.33 4.57
N ALA A 24 8.63 -11.28 5.37
CA ALA A 24 9.25 -11.38 6.68
C ALA A 24 8.21 -11.68 7.76
N GLY A 25 8.58 -12.46 8.78
CA GLY A 25 7.67 -12.79 9.89
C GLY A 25 7.27 -11.59 10.75
N SER A 26 8.04 -10.50 10.70
CA SER A 26 7.74 -9.22 11.36
C SER A 26 8.55 -8.08 10.73
N ALA A 27 8.17 -6.85 11.04
CA ALA A 27 8.85 -5.63 10.60
C ALA A 27 8.85 -4.58 11.72
N THR A 28 9.84 -3.68 11.72
CA THR A 28 9.87 -2.52 12.61
C THR A 28 9.98 -1.25 11.79
N VAL A 29 8.99 -0.37 11.92
CA VAL A 29 8.94 0.92 11.21
C VAL A 29 8.57 2.03 12.20
N GLY A 30 9.29 3.16 12.18
CA GLY A 30 8.98 4.28 13.08
C GLY A 30 8.99 3.95 14.59
N GLY A 31 9.63 2.85 15.00
CA GLY A 31 9.62 2.34 16.37
C GLY A 31 8.41 1.47 16.74
N VAL A 32 7.55 1.13 15.78
CA VAL A 32 6.41 0.20 15.93
C VAL A 32 6.81 -1.15 15.36
N GLU A 33 6.60 -2.22 16.14
CA GLU A 33 6.77 -3.60 15.69
C GLU A 33 5.45 -4.13 15.13
N LEU A 34 5.52 -4.71 13.93
CA LEU A 34 4.39 -5.24 13.19
C LEU A 34 4.62 -6.74 12.99
N GLU A 35 3.82 -7.57 13.65
CA GLU A 35 3.85 -9.01 13.46
C GLU A 35 3.07 -9.41 12.20
N SER A 36 3.68 -10.27 11.37
CA SER A 36 3.00 -10.88 10.24
C SER A 36 2.13 -12.04 10.73
N PRO A 37 0.84 -12.12 10.35
CA PRO A 37 0.15 -11.23 9.42
C PRO A 37 -0.49 -10.02 10.10
N ILE A 38 -0.41 -8.87 9.43
CA ILE A 38 -1.02 -7.61 9.86
C ILE A 38 -2.51 -7.65 9.49
N VAL A 39 -3.39 -7.52 10.48
CA VAL A 39 -4.85 -7.52 10.28
C VAL A 39 -5.41 -6.15 10.61
N THR A 40 -6.00 -5.50 9.62
CA THR A 40 -6.59 -4.16 9.77
C THR A 40 -7.76 -3.97 8.79
N ARG A 41 -8.26 -2.74 8.61
CA ARG A 41 -9.36 -2.40 7.70
C ARG A 41 -8.93 -1.42 6.63
N VAL A 42 -9.56 -1.49 5.47
CA VAL A 42 -9.46 -0.45 4.44
C VAL A 42 -10.14 0.80 4.96
N SER A 43 -9.39 1.89 5.06
CA SER A 43 -9.89 3.21 5.45
C SER A 43 -10.26 4.08 4.24
N ALA A 44 -9.60 3.86 3.10
CA ALA A 44 -9.91 4.56 1.84
C ALA A 44 -9.27 3.81 0.66
N VAL A 45 -9.82 3.99 -0.53
CA VAL A 45 -9.24 3.53 -1.81
C VAL A 45 -9.15 4.73 -2.74
N SER A 46 -7.99 4.91 -3.38
CA SER A 46 -7.76 5.92 -4.40
C SER A 46 -7.25 5.26 -5.67
N GLU A 47 -7.70 5.75 -6.81
CA GLU A 47 -7.28 5.28 -8.13
C GLU A 47 -6.90 6.49 -8.98
N GLU A 48 -5.72 6.47 -9.59
CA GLU A 48 -5.28 7.52 -10.51
C GLU A 48 -4.53 6.94 -11.71
N THR A 49 -4.78 7.49 -12.90
CA THR A 49 -3.99 7.23 -14.10
C THR A 49 -2.90 8.30 -14.20
N VAL A 50 -1.64 7.88 -14.20
CA VAL A 50 -0.48 8.78 -14.33
C VAL A 50 0.14 8.61 -15.71
N ASP A 51 0.18 9.68 -16.50
CA ASP A 51 1.06 9.74 -17.67
C ASP A 51 2.44 10.24 -17.23
N ALA A 52 3.46 9.40 -17.43
CA ALA A 52 4.82 9.72 -17.05
C ALA A 52 5.36 11.01 -17.66
N ARG A 53 4.86 11.41 -18.84
CA ARG A 53 5.26 12.66 -19.50
C ARG A 53 4.69 13.90 -18.83
N GLU A 54 3.63 13.76 -18.03
CA GLU A 54 2.92 14.88 -17.40
C GLU A 54 3.30 15.08 -15.93
N LYS A 55 3.82 14.04 -15.24
CA LYS A 55 4.09 14.09 -13.79
C LYS A 55 5.55 13.99 -13.36
N ASP A 56 6.52 14.02 -14.29
CA ASP A 56 7.96 13.96 -13.96
C ASP A 56 8.30 12.74 -13.06
N VAL A 57 7.64 11.62 -13.34
CA VAL A 57 7.83 10.36 -12.60
C VAL A 57 8.77 9.45 -13.40
N ASP A 58 9.69 8.76 -12.73
CA ASP A 58 10.64 7.78 -13.31
C ASP A 58 9.94 6.48 -13.75
N ILE A 59 8.92 6.60 -14.60
CA ILE A 59 8.15 5.49 -15.15
C ILE A 59 8.00 5.72 -16.66
N ASP A 60 7.95 4.67 -17.48
CA ASP A 60 7.74 4.82 -18.93
C ASP A 60 6.26 4.64 -19.26
N GLY A 61 5.61 5.70 -19.78
CA GLY A 61 4.25 5.63 -20.32
C GLY A 61 3.12 5.92 -19.33
N ILE A 62 1.93 5.38 -19.61
CA ILE A 62 0.72 5.58 -18.81
C ILE A 62 0.59 4.43 -17.82
N VAL A 63 0.37 4.75 -16.55
CA VAL A 63 0.30 3.79 -15.45
C VAL A 63 -0.94 4.05 -14.62
N ASP A 64 -1.81 3.05 -14.51
CA ASP A 64 -2.91 3.07 -13.56
C ASP A 64 -2.38 2.66 -12.18
N ARG A 65 -2.64 3.51 -11.19
CA ARG A 65 -2.23 3.29 -9.79
C ARG A 65 -3.47 3.10 -8.96
N ARG A 66 -3.49 2.04 -8.15
CA ARG A 66 -4.49 1.84 -7.11
C ARG A 66 -3.80 1.85 -5.76
N ILE A 67 -4.25 2.75 -4.89
CA ILE A 67 -3.70 2.99 -3.56
C ILE A 67 -4.77 2.64 -2.54
N VAL A 68 -4.51 1.60 -1.74
CA VAL A 68 -5.39 1.18 -0.65
C VAL A 68 -4.80 1.67 0.66
N HIS A 69 -5.50 2.60 1.30
CA HIS A 69 -5.17 3.06 2.64
C HIS A 69 -5.78 2.12 3.67
N LEU A 70 -4.95 1.64 4.56
CA LEU A 70 -5.31 0.77 5.67
C LEU A 70 -5.26 1.55 6.98
N ALA A 71 -6.24 1.34 7.84
CA ALA A 71 -6.25 1.92 9.17
C ALA A 71 -5.01 1.47 9.97
N PRO A 72 -4.43 2.33 10.80
CA PRO A 72 -3.36 1.93 11.70
C PRO A 72 -3.88 0.88 12.69
N LEU A 73 -2.99 0.02 13.18
CA LEU A 73 -3.34 -0.91 14.24
C LEU A 73 -3.77 -0.15 15.50
N ARG A 74 -4.56 -0.80 16.35
CA ARG A 74 -5.12 -0.18 17.55
C ARG A 74 -4.05 0.44 18.47
N ASP A 75 -2.88 -0.20 18.53
CA ASP A 75 -1.76 0.18 19.38
C ASP A 75 -0.68 0.98 18.62
N ASP A 76 -0.91 1.29 17.34
CA ASP A 76 -0.03 2.15 16.54
C ASP A 76 -0.50 3.61 16.62
N ASP A 77 0.14 4.39 17.49
CA ASP A 77 -0.08 5.83 17.60
C ASP A 77 0.85 6.67 16.71
N ARG A 78 1.78 6.02 16.00
CA ARG A 78 2.87 6.65 15.23
C ARG A 78 2.54 6.84 13.76
N HIS A 79 1.69 5.99 13.20
CA HIS A 79 1.29 6.03 11.81
C HIS A 79 -0.19 6.42 11.69
N ASP A 80 -0.54 7.21 10.67
CA ASP A 80 -1.93 7.54 10.36
C ASP A 80 -2.57 6.53 9.39
N ALA A 81 -1.76 5.79 8.64
CA ALA A 81 -2.22 4.72 7.75
C ALA A 81 -1.06 3.77 7.37
N TYR A 82 -1.41 2.57 6.91
CA TYR A 82 -0.52 1.78 6.05
C TYR A 82 -1.03 1.83 4.61
N VAL A 83 -0.15 1.63 3.65
CA VAL A 83 -0.46 1.82 2.23
C VAL A 83 -0.03 0.60 1.43
N LEU A 84 -0.99 0.04 0.69
CA LEU A 84 -0.73 -0.90 -0.41
C LEU A 84 -0.89 -0.15 -1.73
N GLU A 85 0.04 -0.33 -2.65
CA GLU A 85 0.00 0.27 -3.98
C GLU A 85 0.21 -0.80 -5.04
N THR A 86 -0.74 -0.89 -5.98
CA THR A 86 -0.55 -1.63 -7.23
C THR A 86 -0.38 -0.65 -8.38
N ARG A 87 0.47 -1.02 -9.33
CA ARG A 87 0.72 -0.27 -10.56
C ARG A 87 0.50 -1.17 -11.75
N SER A 88 -0.37 -0.74 -12.65
CA SER A 88 -0.71 -1.45 -13.88
C SER A 88 -0.32 -0.55 -15.07
N PRO A 89 0.91 -0.69 -15.60
CA PRO A 89 1.34 0.06 -16.77
C PRO A 89 0.61 -0.45 -18.01
N VAL A 90 0.28 0.45 -18.94
CA VAL A 90 -0.33 0.07 -20.24
C VAL A 90 0.57 -0.89 -21.03
N VAL A 91 1.90 -0.72 -20.90
CA VAL A 91 2.90 -1.60 -21.48
C VAL A 91 3.87 -2.01 -20.38
N GLY A 92 3.85 -3.28 -20.00
CA GLY A 92 4.72 -3.81 -18.96
C GLY A 92 4.00 -4.85 -18.11
N GLU A 93 4.64 -5.22 -17.01
CA GLU A 93 4.08 -6.11 -16.02
C GLU A 93 3.46 -5.29 -14.88
N GLU A 94 2.34 -5.76 -14.36
CA GLU A 94 1.73 -5.18 -13.17
C GLU A 94 2.61 -5.46 -11.96
N THR A 95 2.69 -4.48 -11.06
CA THR A 95 3.56 -4.56 -9.89
C THR A 95 2.79 -4.23 -8.62
N LEU A 96 3.15 -4.93 -7.55
CA LEU A 96 2.74 -4.64 -6.19
C LEU A 96 3.95 -4.08 -5.46
N LEU A 97 3.83 -2.88 -4.91
CA LEU A 97 4.89 -2.30 -4.09
C LEU A 97 4.90 -2.89 -2.68
N PRO A 98 6.04 -2.82 -1.97
CA PRO A 98 6.10 -3.17 -0.55
C PRO A 98 5.04 -2.41 0.26
N LEU A 99 4.54 -3.04 1.33
CA LEU A 99 3.68 -2.36 2.29
C LEU A 99 4.46 -1.20 2.90
N ARG A 100 3.86 -0.01 2.95
CA ARG A 100 4.50 1.21 3.47
C ARG A 100 3.70 1.81 4.62
N ALA A 101 4.38 2.49 5.53
CA ALA A 101 3.74 3.16 6.65
C ALA A 101 3.70 4.67 6.40
N ARG A 102 2.53 5.28 6.55
CA ARG A 102 2.37 6.73 6.50
C ARG A 102 2.57 7.30 7.92
N PRO A 103 3.64 8.06 8.18
CA PRO A 103 3.85 8.67 9.48
C PRO A 103 2.71 9.60 9.84
N ARG A 104 2.41 9.70 11.14
CA ARG A 104 1.49 10.68 11.68
C ARG A 104 2.16 12.05 11.71
N SER A 105 2.13 12.75 10.58
CA SER A 105 2.75 14.07 10.41
C SER A 105 1.69 15.17 10.43
N GLY A 106 1.79 16.10 11.38
CA GLY A 106 1.01 17.34 11.36
C GLY A 106 1.47 18.23 10.20
N CYS A 107 0.63 18.38 9.18
CA CYS A 107 0.79 19.31 8.05
C CYS A 107 2.16 19.29 7.35
N GLY A 108 2.43 18.24 6.57
CA GLY A 108 3.34 18.31 5.42
C GLY A 108 2.55 18.25 4.10
N PRO A 109 3.11 18.71 2.96
CA PRO A 109 2.52 18.41 1.65
C PRO A 109 2.33 16.90 1.49
N ALA A 110 1.43 16.47 0.61
CA ALA A 110 1.22 15.05 0.33
C ALA A 110 2.58 14.42 -0.02
N GLU A 111 3.14 13.65 0.91
CA GLU A 111 4.42 12.98 0.71
C GLU A 111 4.26 11.99 -0.45
N ASP A 112 5.18 12.03 -1.41
CA ASP A 112 5.29 11.02 -2.45
C ASP A 112 5.27 9.63 -1.80
N LEU A 113 4.38 8.75 -2.26
CA LEU A 113 4.22 7.42 -1.65
C LEU A 113 5.54 6.62 -1.65
N GLU A 114 6.37 6.86 -2.65
CA GLU A 114 7.71 6.26 -2.79
C GLU A 114 8.72 6.77 -1.76
N ALA A 115 8.45 7.90 -1.09
CA ALA A 115 9.25 8.42 0.02
C ALA A 115 8.81 7.84 1.38
N LEU A 116 7.65 7.17 1.46
CA LEU A 116 7.17 6.58 2.71
C LEU A 116 8.07 5.42 3.16
N PRO A 117 8.32 5.26 4.47
CA PRO A 117 9.11 4.15 4.98
C PRO A 117 8.45 2.79 4.66
N GLU A 118 9.26 1.87 4.16
CA GLU A 118 8.84 0.51 3.84
C GLU A 118 8.70 -0.33 5.12
N ILE A 119 7.59 -1.06 5.21
CA ILE A 119 7.36 -2.10 6.21
C ILE A 119 7.96 -3.41 5.71
N GLY A 120 7.66 -3.79 4.45
CA GLY A 120 8.21 -5.00 3.85
C GLY A 120 7.42 -5.50 2.64
N GLU A 121 8.00 -6.47 1.95
CA GLU A 121 7.37 -7.13 0.81
C GLU A 121 6.13 -7.93 1.24
N VAL A 122 5.10 -7.89 0.40
CA VAL A 122 3.82 -8.57 0.64
C VAL A 122 3.83 -9.93 -0.03
N GLU A 123 3.71 -11.00 0.76
CA GLU A 123 3.64 -12.38 0.28
C GLU A 123 2.19 -12.82 0.03
N ALA A 124 1.25 -12.39 0.88
CA ALA A 124 -0.16 -12.69 0.71
C ALA A 124 -1.08 -11.58 1.23
N VAL A 125 -2.22 -11.38 0.57
CA VAL A 125 -3.29 -10.47 1.03
C VAL A 125 -4.60 -11.23 1.03
N GLU A 126 -5.33 -11.25 2.14
CA GLU A 126 -6.72 -11.73 2.22
C GLU A 126 -7.67 -10.55 2.51
N ILE A 127 -8.82 -10.50 1.83
CA ILE A 127 -9.84 -9.47 2.02
C ILE A 127 -11.16 -10.13 2.41
N ARG A 128 -11.84 -9.53 3.39
CA ARG A 128 -13.16 -9.94 3.87
C ARG A 128 -14.07 -8.72 4.01
N SER A 129 -15.22 -8.79 3.36
CA SER A 129 -16.29 -7.79 3.45
C SER A 129 -17.24 -8.00 4.63
#